data_AF-A0A6G2K0N2-F1
#
_entry.id   AF-A0A6G2K0N2-F1
#
_cell.length_a   1.000
_cell.length_b   1.000
_cell.length_c   1.000
_cell.angle_alpha   90.00
_cell.angle_beta   90.00
_cell.angle_gamma   90.00
#
_symmetry.space_group_name_H-M   'P 1'
#
loop_
_entity.id
_entity.type
_entity.pdbx_description
1 polymer ?
#
loop_
_entity_poly.entity_id
_entity_poly.type
_entity_poly.pdbx_seq_one_letter_code
_entity_poly.pdbx_strand_id
1 'polypeptide(L)' 'MARAISVRLDEETHRALRRLEATGMTRSQAIRAAVVAAAARLTENRALAAEVAALEADEADRREMLAVAELMEDLRAPG' A
#
# COMPACT_ATOMS: atom_id res chain seq x y z
N MET A 1 24.19 8.69 14.36
CA MET A 1 25.31 8.41 13.42
C MET A 1 24.85 7.45 12.35
N ALA A 2 25.23 7.65 11.08
CA ALA A 2 24.87 6.73 10.00
C ALA A 2 25.93 5.61 9.89
N ARG A 3 25.49 4.35 9.79
CA ARG A 3 26.36 3.20 9.53
C ARG A 3 26.34 2.90 8.02
N ALA A 4 27.51 2.86 7.40
CA ALA A 4 27.63 2.44 6.01
C ALA A 4 27.34 0.93 5.89
N ILE A 5 26.66 0.56 4.81
CA ILE A 5 26.39 -0.83 4.43
C ILE A 5 26.88 -1.05 3.01
N SER A 6 27.34 -2.26 2.70
CA SER A 6 27.64 -2.70 1.34
C SER A 6 26.50 -3.59 0.86
N VAL A 7 25.98 -3.31 -0.33
CA VAL A 7 24.87 -4.04 -0.96
C VAL A 7 25.20 -4.26 -2.43
N ARG A 8 24.88 -5.44 -2.93
CA ARG A 8 24.92 -5.75 -4.37
C ARG A 8 23.57 -5.37 -4.97
N LEU A 9 23.61 -4.64 -6.08
CA LEU A 9 22.44 -4.17 -6.80
C LEU A 9 22.48 -4.75 -8.21
N ASP A 10 21.31 -5.06 -8.76
CA ASP A 10 21.18 -5.44 -10.16
C ASP A 10 21.19 -4.20 -11.08
N GLU A 11 21.27 -4.45 -12.38
CA GLU A 11 21.29 -3.39 -13.40
C GLU A 11 20.01 -2.55 -13.43
N GLU A 12 18.88 -3.15 -13.06
CA GLU A 12 17.62 -2.43 -12.96
C GLU A 12 17.66 -1.40 -11.84
N THR A 13 18.11 -1.81 -10.65
CA THR A 13 18.26 -0.94 -9.50
C THR A 13 19.29 0.15 -9.75
N HIS A 14 20.39 -0.17 -10.43
CA HIS A 14 21.36 0.84 -10.87
C HIS A 14 20.74 1.88 -11.82
N ARG A 15 19.89 1.45 -12.77
CA ARG A 15 19.16 2.37 -13.66
C ARG A 15 18.18 3.24 -12.88
N ALA A 16 17.44 2.67 -11.94
CA ALA A 16 16.50 3.42 -11.09
C ALA A 16 17.24 4.47 -10.25
N LEU A 17 18.37 4.11 -9.63
CA LEU A 17 19.19 5.06 -8.87
C LEU A 17 19.71 6.20 -9.73
N ARG A 18 20.14 5.95 -10.97
CA ARG A 18 20.57 7.03 -11.88
C ARG A 18 19.45 8.03 -12.18
N ARG A 19 18.21 7.55 -12.33
CA ARG A 19 17.04 8.43 -12.54
C ARG A 19 16.76 9.30 -11.31
N LEU A 20 16.87 8.72 -10.11
CA LEU A 20 16.72 9.47 -8.85
C LEU A 20 17.87 10.45 -8.62
N GLU A 21 19.10 10.07 -8.97
CA GLU A 21 20.26 10.96 -8.88
C GLU A 21 20.14 12.16 -9.84
N ALA A 22 19.53 11.97 -11.01
CA ALA A 22 19.27 13.04 -11.97
C ALA A 22 18.31 14.13 -11.45
N THR A 23 17.55 13.88 -10.39
CA THR A 23 16.71 14.90 -9.73
C THR A 23 17.48 15.72 -8.69
N GLY A 24 18.79 15.49 -8.55
CA GLY A 24 19.65 16.16 -7.58
C GLY A 24 19.80 15.41 -6.25
N MET A 25 19.20 14.23 -6.11
CA MET A 25 19.39 13.39 -4.92
C MET A 25 20.78 12.74 -4.93
N THR A 26 21.43 12.70 -3.78
CA THR A 26 22.56 11.80 -3.57
C THR A 26 22.09 10.35 -3.56
N ARG A 27 22.99 9.42 -3.92
CA ARG A 27 22.72 7.98 -3.84
C ARG A 27 22.16 7.54 -2.47
N SER A 28 22.76 8.06 -1.39
CA SER A 28 22.33 7.73 -0.03
C SER A 28 20.92 8.26 0.28
N GLN A 29 20.55 9.44 -0.23
CA GLN A 29 19.19 9.96 -0.10
C GLN A 29 18.19 9.12 -0.89
N ALA A 30 18.52 8.76 -2.13
CA ALA A 30 17.67 7.92 -2.97
C ALA A 30 17.41 6.55 -2.33
N ILE A 31 18.46 5.87 -1.86
CA ILE A 31 18.34 4.57 -1.17
C ILE A 31 17.53 4.70 0.11
N ARG A 32 17.80 5.73 0.94
CA ARG A 32 17.04 5.97 2.16
C ARG A 32 15.55 6.18 1.87
N ALA A 33 15.23 7.04 0.91
CA ALA A 33 13.86 7.34 0.54
C ALA A 33 13.14 6.07 0.05
N ALA A 34 13.78 5.27 -0.81
CA ALA A 34 13.23 4.01 -1.30
C ALA A 34 12.93 3.01 -0.18
N VAL A 35 13.87 2.80 0.75
CA VAL A 35 13.69 1.86 1.88
C VAL A 35 12.59 2.33 2.83
N VAL A 36 12.55 3.62 3.17
CA VAL A 36 11.51 4.17 4.05
C VAL A 36 10.14 4.08 3.37
N ALA A 37 10.03 4.42 2.09
CA ALA A 37 8.78 4.32 1.35
C ALA A 37 8.29 2.87 1.24
N ALA A 38 9.19 1.91 1.01
CA ALA A 38 8.83 0.49 0.98
C ALA A 38 8.34 0.00 2.36
N ALA A 39 8.99 0.41 3.44
CA ALA A 39 8.56 0.08 4.79
C ALA A 39 7.19 0.70 5.13
N ALA A 40 6.96 1.97 4.76
CA ALA A 40 5.68 2.63 4.95
C ALA A 40 4.54 1.90 4.22
N ARG A 41 4.73 1.56 2.95
CA ARG A 41 3.76 0.78 2.16
C ARG A 41 3.43 -0.57 2.79
N LEU A 42 4.41 -1.25 3.38
CA LEU A 42 4.17 -2.51 4.07
C LEU A 42 3.30 -2.34 5.32
N THR A 43 3.53 -1.27 6.08
CA THR A 43 2.72 -0.95 7.26
C THR A 43 1.31 -0.51 6.87
N GLU A 44 1.18 0.33 5.85
CA GLU A 44 -0.11 0.79 5.31
C GLU A 44 -0.95 -0.39 4.81
N ASN A 45 -0.38 -1.29 4.02
CA ASN A 45 -1.09 -2.48 3.54
C ASN A 45 -1.55 -3.39 4.68
N ARG A 46 -0.74 -3.52 5.75
CA ARG A 46 -1.15 -4.28 6.93
C ARG A 46 -2.24 -3.59 7.72
N ALA A 47 -2.20 -2.26 7.82
CA ALA A 47 -3.24 -1.48 8.46
C ALA A 47 -4.56 -1.60 7.69
N LEU A 48 -4.54 -1.45 6.36
CA LEU A 48 -5.71 -1.67 5.51
C LEU A 48 -6.24 -3.10 5.64
N ALA A 49 -5.37 -4.12 5.60
CA ALA A 49 -5.80 -5.51 5.75
C ALA A 49 -6.44 -5.77 7.13
N ALA A 50 -5.92 -5.15 8.19
CA ALA A 50 -6.50 -5.23 9.53
C ALA A 50 -7.85 -4.49 9.62
N GLU A 51 -7.97 -3.34 8.97
CA GLU A 51 -9.22 -2.58 8.87
C GLU A 51 -10.30 -3.35 8.11
N VAL A 52 -9.96 -3.93 6.95
CA VAL A 52 -10.85 -4.80 6.18
C VAL A 52 -11.29 -6.00 7.01
N ALA A 53 -10.36 -6.67 7.70
CA ALA A 53 -10.71 -7.81 8.56
C ALA A 53 -11.62 -7.41 9.72
N ALA A 54 -11.45 -6.22 10.30
CA ALA A 54 -12.30 -5.71 11.36
C ALA A 54 -13.71 -5.37 10.84
N LEU A 55 -13.81 -4.72 9.68
CA LEU A 55 -15.08 -4.41 9.02
C LEU A 55 -15.81 -5.69 8.62
N GLU A 56 -15.12 -6.64 8.00
CA GLU A 56 -15.68 -7.94 7.65
C GLU A 56 -16.18 -8.67 8.89
N ALA A 57 -15.49 -8.61 10.03
CA ALA A 57 -15.88 -9.30 11.25
C ALA A 57 -17.12 -8.70 11.96
N ASP A 58 -17.59 -7.51 11.57
CA ASP A 58 -18.79 -6.89 12.14
C ASP A 58 -20.06 -7.54 11.59
N GLU A 59 -20.63 -8.47 12.36
CA GLU A 59 -21.86 -9.17 12.00
C GLU A 59 -23.11 -8.26 11.94
N ALA A 60 -23.11 -7.11 12.63
CA ALA A 60 -24.21 -6.16 12.50
C ALA A 60 -24.14 -5.45 11.15
N ASP A 61 -22.94 -4.98 10.78
CA ASP A 61 -22.69 -4.33 9.49
C ASP A 61 -22.97 -5.28 8.32
N ARG A 62 -22.52 -6.54 8.39
CA ARG A 62 -22.85 -7.56 7.37
C ARG A 62 -24.35 -7.77 7.18
N ARG A 63 -25.12 -7.82 8.27
CA ARG A 63 -26.58 -8.00 8.20
C ARG A 63 -27.26 -6.77 7.61
N GLU A 64 -26.79 -5.58 7.95
CA GLU A 64 -27.29 -4.34 7.36
C GLU A 64 -27.01 -4.28 5.86
N MET A 65 -25.79 -4.61 5.43
CA MET A 65 -25.42 -4.68 4.00
C MET A 65 -26.32 -5.65 3.21
N LEU A 66 -26.64 -6.81 3.78
CA LEU A 66 -27.57 -7.77 3.16
C LEU A 66 -28.98 -7.19 3.03
N ALA A 67 -29.51 -6.58 4.09
CA ALA A 67 -30.83 -5.95 4.06
C ALA A 67 -30.92 -4.81 3.03
N VAL A 68 -29.86 -4.01 2.91
CA VAL A 68 -29.77 -2.97 1.88
C VAL A 68 -29.71 -3.59 0.49
N ALA A 69 -28.94 -4.65 0.27
CA ALA A 69 -28.86 -5.33 -1.02
C ALA A 69 -30.22 -5.91 -1.46
N GLU A 70 -30.95 -6.53 -0.53
CA GLU A 70 -32.33 -7.01 -0.76
C GLU A 70 -33.26 -5.86 -1.16
N LEU A 71 -33.23 -4.75 -0.42
CA LEU A 71 -34.03 -3.57 -0.76
C LEU A 71 -33.68 -2.99 -2.14
N MET A 72 -32.40 -2.96 -2.51
CA MET A 72 -31.98 -2.45 -3.82
C MET A 72 -32.44 -3.36 -4.96
N GLU A 73 -32.55 -4.67 -4.72
CA GLU A 73 -33.10 -5.61 -5.70
C GLU A 73 -34.61 -5.39 -5.87
N ASP A 74 -35.34 -5.18 -4.78
CA ASP A 74 -36.78 -4.88 -4.83
C ASP A 74 -37.08 -3.57 -5.57
N LEU A 75 -36.18 -2.59 -5.48
CA LEU A 75 -36.29 -1.30 -6.18
C LEU A 75 -35.78 -1.34 -7.62
N ARG A 76 -35.17 -2.45 -8.06
CA ARG A 76 -34.63 -2.57 -9.41
C ARG A 76 -35.79 -2.54 -10.41
N ALA A 77 -35.70 -1.64 -11.40
CA ALA A 77 -36.67 -1.60 -12.48
C ALA A 77 -36.65 -2.92 -13.28
N PRO A 78 -37.82 -3.46 -13.69
CA PRO A 78 -37.85 -4.62 -14.56
C PRO A 78 -37.13 -4.30 -15.88
N GLY A 79 -36.28 -5.24 -16.31
CA GLY A 79 -35.50 -5.14 -17.55
C GLY A 79 -36.34 -5.17 -18.82
#